data_AF-A0A8T7HDK1-F1
#
_entry.id   AF-A0A8T7HDK1-F1
#
_cell.length_a   1.000
_cell.length_b   1.000
_cell.length_c   1.000
_cell.angle_alpha   90.00
_cell.angle_beta   90.00
_cell.angle_gamma   90.00
#
_symmetry.space_group_name_H-M   'P 1'
#
loop_
_entity.id
_entity.type
_entity.pdbx_description
1 polymer ?
#
loop_
_entity_poly.entity_id
_entity_poly.type
_entity_poly.pdbx_seq_one_letter_code
_entity_poly.pdbx_strand_id
1 'polypeptide(L)'
;MALSDEERKARRKEYEDTHKELRASWRDSHKDELAAYREKNREELNRKNREWYQKNKEKVCLRTNKYYKKNISKYDQYKKKSYGGIRLESLSKVDPSLKCANCGCDDTRFLEVNHIKGGGMKEHQKRDDGMRNMILIIRSGKRGTEDLNLLCRACNSLDHLERVYGKTGLSVVWDKKED
;
A
#
# COMPACT_ATOMS: atom_id res chain seq x y z
N MET A 1 25.68 35.41 30.93
CA MET A 1 25.67 35.21 29.47
C MET A 1 24.45 34.39 29.11
N ALA A 2 23.63 34.83 28.17
CA ALA A 2 22.48 34.05 27.72
C ALA A 2 22.96 32.87 26.88
N LEU A 3 22.47 31.66 27.18
CA LEU A 3 22.77 30.46 26.39
C LEU A 3 22.42 30.69 24.92
N SER A 4 23.26 30.21 24.01
CA SER A 4 22.98 30.17 22.58
C SER A 4 21.79 29.23 22.27
N ASP A 5 21.19 29.39 21.09
CA ASP A 5 20.07 28.54 20.67
C ASP A 5 20.47 27.07 20.49
N GLU A 6 21.73 26.80 20.17
CA GLU A 6 22.25 25.43 20.08
C GLU A 6 22.38 24.79 21.46
N GLU A 7 22.93 25.51 22.44
CA GLU A 7 23.05 25.03 23.83
C GLU A 7 21.67 24.80 24.45
N ARG A 8 20.68 25.66 24.16
CA ARG A 8 19.30 25.47 24.60
C ARG A 8 18.67 24.21 23.99
N LYS A 9 18.91 23.93 22.70
CA LYS A 9 18.40 22.73 22.02
C LYS A 9 19.08 21.46 22.55
N ALA A 10 20.39 21.49 22.74
CA ALA A 10 21.16 20.37 23.28
C ALA A 10 20.68 20.00 24.68
N ARG A 11 20.56 20.99 25.58
CA ARG A 11 20.07 20.78 26.94
C ARG A 11 18.62 20.29 26.99
N ARG A 12 17.75 20.77 26.09
CA ARG A 12 16.38 20.25 25.97
C ARG A 12 16.39 18.78 25.56
N LYS A 13 17.21 18.41 24.58
CA LYS A 13 17.33 17.03 24.11
C LYS A 13 17.85 16.11 25.20
N GLU A 14 18.88 16.53 25.94
CA GLU A 14 19.44 15.78 27.08
C GLU A 14 18.39 15.57 28.18
N TYR A 15 17.62 16.60 28.52
CA TYR A 15 16.48 16.46 29.43
C TYR A 15 15.40 15.52 28.86
N GLU A 16 15.16 15.57 27.55
CA GLU A 16 14.24 14.67 26.86
C GLU A 16 14.63 13.20 26.97
N ASP A 17 15.91 12.92 26.77
CA ASP A 17 16.46 11.57 26.82
C ASP A 17 16.51 11.02 28.26
N THR A 18 17.01 11.81 29.22
CA THR A 18 17.12 11.42 30.63
C THR A 18 15.77 11.13 31.30
N HIS A 19 14.69 11.81 30.86
CA HIS A 19 13.36 11.65 31.43
C HIS A 19 12.42 10.84 30.52
N LYS A 20 12.97 10.15 29.52
CA LYS A 20 12.18 9.38 28.54
C LYS A 20 11.45 8.21 29.20
N GLU A 21 12.17 7.44 30.01
CA GLU A 21 11.64 6.24 30.68
C GLU A 21 10.62 6.60 31.75
N LEU A 22 10.91 7.61 32.56
CA LEU A 22 9.96 8.16 33.54
C LEU A 22 8.65 8.61 32.89
N ARG A 23 8.73 9.32 31.74
CA ARG A 23 7.54 9.71 30.96
C ARG A 23 6.82 8.53 30.33
N ALA A 24 7.53 7.50 29.90
CA ALA A 24 6.92 6.30 29.36
C ALA A 24 6.14 5.56 30.46
N SER A 25 6.77 5.35 31.62
CA SER A 25 6.17 4.74 32.80
C SER A 25 4.93 5.52 33.29
N TRP A 26 5.01 6.85 33.37
CA TRP A 26 3.86 7.68 33.75
C TRP A 26 2.70 7.57 32.75
N ARG A 27 2.99 7.58 31.44
CA ARG A 27 1.96 7.42 30.40
C ARG A 27 1.29 6.05 30.45
N ASP A 28 2.03 5.02 30.84
CA ASP A 28 1.51 3.66 30.98
C ASP A 28 0.62 3.55 32.22
N SER A 29 1.09 4.05 33.37
CA SER A 29 0.31 4.03 34.62
C SER A 29 -0.95 4.90 34.58
N HIS A 30 -1.00 5.93 33.72
CA HIS A 30 -2.16 6.82 33.57
C HIS A 30 -2.90 6.61 32.24
N LYS A 31 -2.68 5.47 31.58
CA LYS A 31 -3.21 5.21 30.23
C LYS A 31 -4.73 5.32 30.16
N ASP A 32 -5.43 4.75 31.13
CA ASP A 32 -6.89 4.71 31.16
C ASP A 32 -7.49 6.09 31.47
N GLU A 33 -6.87 6.83 32.39
CA GLU A 33 -7.24 8.21 32.68
C GLU A 33 -7.05 9.14 31.46
N LEU A 34 -5.93 8.98 30.75
CA LEU A 34 -5.67 9.71 29.51
C LEU A 34 -6.65 9.34 28.41
N ALA A 35 -7.07 8.07 28.32
CA ALA A 35 -8.08 7.63 27.37
C ALA A 35 -9.45 8.24 27.70
N ALA A 36 -9.87 8.21 28.97
CA ALA A 36 -11.11 8.84 29.43
C ALA A 36 -11.12 10.35 29.21
N TYR A 37 -9.99 11.03 29.46
CA TYR A 37 -9.83 12.45 29.17
C TYR A 37 -9.97 12.75 27.67
N ARG A 38 -9.33 11.96 26.80
CA ARG A 38 -9.43 12.13 25.34
C ARG A 38 -10.84 11.90 24.84
N GLU A 39 -11.57 10.96 25.42
CA GLU A 39 -12.97 10.69 25.06
C GLU A 39 -13.86 11.87 25.42
N LYS A 40 -13.80 12.29 26.69
CA LYS A 40 -14.59 13.41 27.21
C LYS A 40 -14.33 14.72 26.47
N ASN A 41 -13.12 14.91 25.94
CA ASN A 41 -12.72 16.15 25.26
C ASN A 41 -12.53 15.96 23.74
N ARG A 42 -13.05 14.89 23.16
CA ARG A 42 -12.78 14.47 21.78
C ARG A 42 -13.06 15.57 20.76
N GLU A 43 -14.22 16.21 20.85
CA GLU A 43 -14.64 17.23 19.90
C GLU A 43 -13.76 18.48 19.97
N GLU A 44 -13.48 18.97 21.17
CA GLU A 44 -12.65 20.14 21.41
C GLU A 44 -11.19 19.91 20.98
N LEU A 45 -10.64 18.73 21.28
CA LEU A 45 -9.31 18.32 20.82
C LEU A 45 -9.26 18.26 19.28
N ASN A 46 -10.28 17.68 18.65
CA ASN A 46 -10.37 17.62 17.19
C ASN A 46 -10.48 19.00 16.56
N ARG A 47 -11.27 19.92 17.14
CA ARG A 47 -11.39 21.31 16.68
C ARG A 47 -10.04 22.02 16.76
N LYS A 48 -9.39 22.00 17.92
CA LYS A 48 -8.05 22.59 18.12
C LYS A 48 -7.02 22.00 17.16
N ASN A 49 -7.01 20.69 16.96
CA ASN A 49 -6.11 20.03 16.02
C ASN A 49 -6.36 20.46 14.58
N ARG A 50 -7.62 20.60 14.16
CA ARG A 50 -7.98 21.11 12.83
C ARG A 50 -7.52 22.55 12.65
N GLU A 51 -7.80 23.43 13.61
CA GLU A 51 -7.38 24.84 13.56
C GLU A 51 -5.87 24.99 13.50
N TRP A 52 -5.15 24.22 14.33
CA TRP A 52 -3.68 24.20 14.31
C TRP A 52 -3.16 23.70 12.96
N TYR A 53 -3.75 22.62 12.43
CA TYR A 53 -3.36 22.07 11.13
C TYR A 53 -3.59 23.07 10.00
N GLN A 54 -4.74 23.77 9.97
CA GLN A 54 -5.01 24.78 8.95
C GLN A 54 -4.00 25.92 9.01
N LYS A 55 -3.71 26.43 10.22
CA LYS A 55 -2.71 27.50 10.43
C LYS A 55 -1.29 27.07 10.09
N ASN A 56 -0.97 25.77 10.14
CA ASN A 56 0.37 25.24 9.92
C ASN A 56 0.47 24.35 8.67
N LYS A 57 -0.53 24.37 7.80
CA LYS A 57 -0.69 23.44 6.67
C LYS A 57 0.56 23.41 5.81
N GLU A 58 1.07 24.58 5.42
CA GLU A 58 2.28 24.71 4.61
C GLU A 58 3.52 24.14 5.30
N LYS A 59 3.73 24.46 6.58
CA LYS A 59 4.85 23.95 7.36
C LYS A 59 4.79 22.42 7.47
N VAL A 60 3.59 21.86 7.68
CA VAL A 60 3.37 20.42 7.72
C VAL A 60 3.68 19.80 6.36
N CYS A 61 3.15 20.35 5.27
CA CYS A 61 3.43 19.87 3.91
C CYS A 61 4.93 19.90 3.58
N LEU A 62 5.62 21.00 3.87
CA LEU A 62 7.06 21.13 3.63
C LEU A 62 7.87 20.11 4.44
N ARG A 63 7.55 19.95 5.73
CA ARG A 63 8.20 18.94 6.59
C ARG A 63 7.97 17.53 6.07
N THR A 64 6.73 17.20 5.73
CA THR A 64 6.36 15.88 5.20
C THR A 64 7.05 15.60 3.88
N ASN A 65 7.08 16.57 2.96
CA ASN A 65 7.79 16.45 1.69
C ASN A 65 9.30 16.26 1.88
N LYS A 66 9.92 17.03 2.79
CA LYS A 66 11.35 16.88 3.11
C LYS A 66 11.66 15.49 3.66
N TYR A 67 10.83 14.99 4.56
CA TYR A 67 10.96 13.65 5.11
C TYR A 67 10.78 12.57 4.04
N TYR A 68 9.75 12.67 3.21
CA TYR A 68 9.48 11.74 2.12
C TYR A 68 10.66 11.69 1.14
N LYS A 69 11.13 12.84 0.64
CA LYS A 69 12.28 12.92 -0.27
C LYS A 69 13.54 12.28 0.34
N LYS A 70 13.81 12.51 1.62
CA LYS A 70 14.96 11.91 2.32
C LYS A 70 14.86 10.39 2.47
N ASN A 71 13.64 9.85 2.53
CA ASN A 71 13.40 8.44 2.80
C ASN A 71 12.80 7.69 1.61
N ILE A 72 12.84 8.27 0.40
CA ILE A 72 12.16 7.72 -0.79
C ILE A 72 12.58 6.27 -1.07
N SER A 73 13.87 5.96 -0.97
CA SER A 73 14.42 4.62 -1.16
C SER A 73 13.88 3.62 -0.15
N LYS A 74 13.73 4.01 1.13
CA LYS A 74 13.14 3.18 2.18
C LYS A 74 11.65 2.93 1.95
N TYR A 75 10.92 3.95 1.50
CA TYR A 75 9.51 3.82 1.12
C TYR A 75 9.34 2.87 -0.08
N ASP A 76 10.19 2.98 -1.09
CA ASP A 76 10.16 2.11 -2.26
C ASP A 76 10.46 0.66 -1.89
N GLN A 77 11.46 0.41 -1.04
CA GLN A 77 11.76 -0.93 -0.54
C GLN A 77 10.60 -1.52 0.27
N TYR A 78 10.02 -0.72 1.17
CA TYR A 78 8.85 -1.14 1.97
C TYR A 78 7.65 -1.46 1.07
N LYS A 79 7.35 -0.59 0.10
CA LYS A 79 6.25 -0.77 -0.86
C LYS A 79 6.49 -2.00 -1.72
N LYS A 80 7.71 -2.22 -2.24
CA LYS A 80 8.06 -3.40 -3.01
C LYS A 80 7.88 -4.68 -2.20
N LYS A 81 8.36 -4.73 -0.95
CA LYS A 81 8.26 -5.91 -0.08
C LYS A 81 6.81 -6.21 0.31
N SER A 82 6.09 -5.19 0.78
CA SER A 82 4.70 -5.34 1.24
C SER A 82 3.76 -5.66 0.07
N TYR A 83 3.85 -4.92 -1.04
CA TYR A 83 2.98 -5.12 -2.19
C TYR A 83 3.34 -6.38 -2.98
N GLY A 84 4.63 -6.77 -3.03
CA GLY A 84 5.07 -8.01 -3.66
C GLY A 84 4.49 -9.24 -2.96
N GLY A 85 4.57 -9.30 -1.63
CA GLY A 85 3.97 -10.40 -0.85
C GLY A 85 2.45 -10.46 -1.00
N ILE A 86 1.78 -9.31 -0.86
CA ILE A 86 0.33 -9.18 -1.07
C ILE A 86 -0.09 -9.65 -2.46
N ARG A 87 0.68 -9.27 -3.48
CA ARG A 87 0.40 -9.65 -4.85
C ARG A 87 0.53 -11.16 -5.07
N LEU A 88 1.62 -11.77 -4.62
CA LEU A 88 1.81 -13.21 -4.73
C LEU A 88 0.72 -13.98 -3.98
N GLU A 89 0.34 -13.53 -2.79
CA GLU A 89 -0.79 -14.07 -2.04
C GLU A 89 -2.08 -14.05 -2.89
N SER A 90 -2.43 -12.90 -3.46
CA SER A 90 -3.63 -12.79 -4.30
C SER A 90 -3.57 -13.63 -5.57
N LEU A 91 -2.41 -13.72 -6.23
CA LEU A 91 -2.25 -14.58 -7.41
C LEU A 91 -2.46 -16.05 -7.06
N SER A 92 -1.92 -16.50 -5.92
CA SER A 92 -2.07 -17.89 -5.46
C SER A 92 -3.52 -18.26 -5.10
N LYS A 93 -4.36 -17.27 -4.75
CA LYS A 93 -5.82 -17.47 -4.57
C LYS A 93 -6.56 -17.66 -5.90
N VAL A 94 -6.01 -17.16 -7.00
CA VAL A 94 -6.57 -17.37 -8.35
C VAL A 94 -6.12 -18.71 -8.90
N ASP A 95 -4.81 -18.96 -8.87
CA ASP A 95 -4.23 -20.24 -9.26
C ASP A 95 -3.00 -20.56 -8.39
N PRO A 96 -3.05 -21.62 -7.56
CA PRO A 96 -1.93 -22.02 -6.70
C PRO A 96 -0.66 -22.40 -7.47
N SER A 97 -0.79 -22.81 -8.74
CA SER A 97 0.37 -23.18 -9.57
C SER A 97 1.22 -21.98 -9.99
N LEU A 98 0.68 -20.75 -9.87
CA LEU A 98 1.32 -19.52 -10.30
C LEU A 98 1.88 -19.62 -11.73
N LYS A 99 1.07 -20.14 -12.66
CA LYS A 99 1.41 -20.26 -14.07
C LYS A 99 0.38 -19.58 -14.96
N CYS A 100 0.83 -19.13 -16.11
CA CYS A 100 -0.05 -18.66 -17.18
C CYS A 100 -0.86 -19.84 -17.73
N ALA A 101 -2.19 -19.72 -17.71
CA ALA A 101 -3.10 -20.75 -18.20
C ALA A 101 -2.99 -21.01 -19.71
N ASN A 102 -2.38 -20.10 -20.49
CA ASN A 102 -2.23 -20.25 -21.94
C ASN A 102 -0.86 -20.78 -22.36
N CYS A 103 0.24 -20.12 -21.94
CA CYS A 103 1.59 -20.48 -22.39
C CYS A 103 2.45 -21.17 -21.33
N GLY A 104 1.93 -21.39 -20.11
CA GLY A 104 2.69 -22.04 -19.04
C GLY A 104 3.76 -21.19 -18.36
N CYS A 105 3.91 -19.91 -18.74
CA CYS A 105 4.83 -18.96 -18.09
C CYS A 105 4.70 -18.99 -16.57
N ASP A 106 5.80 -19.24 -15.87
CA ASP A 106 5.89 -19.39 -14.41
C ASP A 106 6.52 -18.18 -13.71
N ASP A 107 6.90 -17.15 -14.47
CA ASP A 107 7.48 -15.92 -13.93
C ASP A 107 6.38 -15.00 -13.39
N THR A 108 6.24 -15.02 -12.06
CA THR A 108 5.26 -14.21 -11.31
C THR A 108 5.35 -12.71 -11.55
N ARG A 109 6.46 -12.19 -12.10
CA ARG A 109 6.61 -10.79 -12.50
C ARG A 109 5.73 -10.44 -13.70
N PHE A 110 5.43 -11.41 -14.55
CA PHE A 110 4.66 -11.22 -15.78
C PHE A 110 3.20 -11.68 -15.67
N LEU A 111 2.82 -12.42 -14.63
CA LEU A 111 1.46 -12.92 -14.45
C LEU A 111 0.46 -11.80 -14.11
N GLU A 112 -0.74 -11.86 -14.64
CA GLU A 112 -1.80 -10.91 -14.40
C GLU A 112 -3.10 -11.67 -14.17
N VAL A 113 -3.95 -11.08 -13.34
CA VAL A 113 -5.30 -11.60 -13.13
C VAL A 113 -6.11 -11.22 -14.37
N ASN A 114 -6.64 -12.24 -15.05
CA ASN A 114 -7.47 -12.07 -16.22
C ASN A 114 -8.88 -12.60 -15.96
N HIS A 115 -9.88 -11.96 -16.56
CA HIS A 115 -11.26 -12.41 -16.53
C HIS A 115 -11.50 -13.39 -17.68
N ILE A 116 -11.85 -14.64 -17.39
CA ILE A 116 -12.02 -15.70 -18.40
C ILE A 116 -13.08 -15.31 -19.45
N LYS A 117 -14.14 -14.63 -19.03
CA LYS A 117 -15.23 -14.15 -19.89
C LYS A 117 -15.05 -12.69 -20.33
N GLY A 118 -13.90 -12.09 -20.06
CA GLY A 118 -13.65 -10.66 -20.22
C GLY A 118 -14.46 -9.81 -19.24
N GLY A 119 -14.57 -8.51 -19.52
CA GLY A 119 -15.41 -7.59 -18.72
C GLY A 119 -14.73 -6.94 -17.52
N GLY A 120 -13.41 -7.11 -17.34
CA GLY A 120 -12.67 -6.47 -16.24
C GLY A 120 -12.83 -4.95 -16.19
N MET A 121 -12.92 -4.27 -17.33
CA MET A 121 -13.19 -2.83 -17.38
C MET A 121 -14.60 -2.48 -16.86
N LYS A 122 -15.62 -3.29 -17.18
CA LYS A 122 -16.98 -3.11 -16.70
C LYS A 122 -17.05 -3.31 -15.18
N GLU A 123 -16.34 -4.32 -14.67
CA GLU A 123 -16.22 -4.55 -13.23
C GLU A 123 -15.53 -3.36 -12.54
N HIS A 124 -14.45 -2.84 -13.13
CA HIS A 124 -13.75 -1.67 -12.61
C HIS A 124 -14.63 -0.41 -12.59
N GLN A 125 -15.46 -0.19 -13.62
CA GLN A 125 -16.36 0.96 -13.72
C GLN A 125 -17.53 0.91 -12.75
N LYS A 126 -18.01 -0.29 -12.39
CA LYS A 126 -19.17 -0.46 -11.49
C LYS A 126 -18.84 -0.33 -10.00
N ARG A 127 -17.55 -0.26 -9.64
CA ARG A 127 -17.12 -0.23 -8.23
C ARG A 127 -17.06 1.21 -7.71
N ASP A 128 -17.94 1.51 -6.76
CA ASP A 128 -18.01 2.81 -6.07
C ASP A 128 -17.40 2.78 -4.65
N ASP A 129 -16.86 1.64 -4.21
CA ASP A 129 -16.38 1.39 -2.85
C ASP A 129 -14.99 1.96 -2.54
N GLY A 130 -14.44 2.80 -3.42
CA GLY A 130 -13.12 3.41 -3.28
C GLY A 130 -11.93 2.44 -3.41
N MET A 131 -12.16 1.12 -3.48
CA MET A 131 -11.11 0.11 -3.56
C MET A 131 -11.05 -0.49 -4.96
N ARG A 132 -10.38 0.19 -5.90
CA ARG A 132 -10.27 -0.23 -7.31
C ARG A 132 -9.19 -1.26 -7.60
N ASN A 133 -8.36 -1.59 -6.61
CA ASN A 133 -7.22 -2.47 -6.80
C ASN A 133 -7.63 -3.95 -6.68
N MET A 134 -7.71 -4.64 -7.82
CA MET A 134 -8.12 -6.05 -7.90
C MET A 134 -7.34 -6.97 -6.94
N ILE A 135 -6.01 -6.78 -6.83
CA ILE A 135 -5.15 -7.57 -5.96
C ILE A 135 -5.61 -7.46 -4.49
N LEU A 136 -5.92 -6.25 -4.02
CA LEU A 136 -6.35 -6.03 -2.64
C LEU A 136 -7.74 -6.60 -2.36
N ILE A 137 -8.64 -6.54 -3.34
CA ILE A 137 -10.02 -7.01 -3.19
C ILE A 137 -10.04 -8.54 -3.12
N ILE A 138 -9.31 -9.22 -4.01
CA ILE A 138 -9.10 -10.68 -3.97
C ILE A 138 -8.46 -11.06 -2.64
N ARG A 139 -7.42 -10.34 -2.20
CA ARG A 139 -6.78 -10.58 -0.89
C ARG A 139 -7.78 -10.53 0.25
N SER A 140 -8.64 -9.51 0.27
CA SER A 140 -9.67 -9.32 1.30
C SER A 140 -10.86 -10.28 1.21
N GLY A 141 -10.94 -11.13 0.18
CA GLY A 141 -12.05 -12.05 -0.04
C GLY A 141 -13.36 -11.39 -0.48
N LYS A 142 -13.34 -10.09 -0.80
CA LYS A 142 -14.51 -9.34 -1.30
C LYS A 142 -14.89 -9.69 -2.74
N ARG A 143 -14.00 -10.40 -3.44
CA ARG A 143 -14.18 -10.87 -4.82
C ARG A 143 -13.67 -12.31 -4.89
N GLY A 144 -14.54 -13.21 -5.36
CA GLY A 144 -14.17 -14.60 -5.64
C GLY A 144 -13.21 -14.71 -6.83
N THR A 145 -12.70 -15.90 -7.09
CA THR A 145 -11.70 -16.16 -8.15
C THR A 145 -12.18 -17.14 -9.22
N GLU A 146 -13.43 -17.61 -9.12
CA GLU A 146 -14.05 -18.63 -9.96
C GLU A 146 -14.12 -18.31 -11.47
N ASP A 147 -14.19 -17.04 -11.85
CA ASP A 147 -14.21 -16.57 -13.24
C ASP A 147 -12.89 -15.90 -13.65
N LEU A 148 -11.85 -16.05 -12.83
CA LEU A 148 -10.52 -15.48 -13.05
C LEU A 148 -9.52 -16.59 -13.39
N ASN A 149 -8.54 -16.25 -14.21
CA ASN A 149 -7.35 -17.07 -14.40
C ASN A 149 -6.09 -16.20 -14.35
N LEU A 150 -4.93 -16.85 -14.34
CA LEU A 150 -3.66 -16.17 -14.51
C LEU A 150 -3.21 -16.25 -15.96
N LEU A 151 -2.89 -15.10 -16.55
CA LEU A 151 -2.22 -15.02 -17.86
C LEU A 151 -0.93 -14.21 -17.71
N CYS A 152 0.12 -14.55 -18.44
CA CYS A 152 1.23 -13.61 -18.58
C CYS A 152 0.78 -12.39 -19.41
N ARG A 153 1.47 -11.25 -19.27
CA ARG A 153 1.19 -10.02 -20.03
C ARG A 153 1.00 -10.22 -21.53
N ALA A 154 1.83 -11.07 -22.14
CA ALA A 154 1.74 -11.36 -23.57
C ALA A 154 0.43 -12.11 -23.90
N CYS A 155 0.11 -13.18 -23.17
CA CYS A 155 -1.13 -13.92 -23.34
C CYS A 155 -2.37 -13.08 -23.02
N ASN A 156 -2.29 -12.21 -22.02
CA ASN A 156 -3.38 -11.30 -21.64
C ASN A 156 -3.67 -10.29 -22.76
N SER A 157 -2.62 -9.76 -23.39
CA SER A 157 -2.75 -8.88 -24.56
C SER A 157 -3.31 -9.63 -25.77
N LEU A 158 -2.87 -10.87 -25.99
CA LEU A 158 -3.41 -11.72 -27.05
C LEU A 158 -4.90 -12.01 -26.84
N ASP A 159 -5.30 -12.41 -25.63
CA ASP A 159 -6.71 -12.63 -25.27
C ASP A 159 -7.56 -11.37 -25.54
N HIS A 160 -7.05 -10.19 -25.22
CA HIS A 160 -7.72 -8.93 -25.55
C HIS A 160 -7.88 -8.74 -27.06
N LEU A 161 -6.81 -8.92 -27.83
CA LEU A 161 -6.85 -8.77 -29.29
C LEU A 161 -7.82 -9.76 -29.92
N GLU A 162 -7.82 -11.01 -29.46
CA GLU A 162 -8.72 -12.06 -29.97
C GLU A 162 -10.19 -11.75 -29.68
N ARG A 163 -10.50 -11.10 -28.55
CA ARG A 163 -11.86 -10.67 -28.24
C ARG A 163 -12.33 -9.49 -29.09
N VAL A 164 -11.43 -8.59 -29.48
CA VAL A 164 -11.78 -7.37 -30.23
C VAL A 164 -11.81 -7.63 -31.74
N TYR A 165 -10.83 -8.36 -32.26
CA TYR A 165 -10.59 -8.53 -33.69
C TYR A 165 -10.86 -9.96 -34.19
N GLY A 166 -11.17 -10.89 -33.30
CA GLY A 166 -11.24 -12.31 -33.62
C GLY A 166 -9.87 -12.98 -33.66
N LYS A 167 -9.83 -14.24 -34.08
CA LYS A 167 -8.62 -15.07 -34.06
C LYS A 167 -7.48 -14.41 -34.85
N THR A 168 -6.39 -14.07 -34.18
CA THR A 168 -5.30 -13.24 -34.75
C THR A 168 -4.21 -14.05 -35.46
N GLY A 169 -4.16 -15.37 -35.25
CA GLY A 169 -3.08 -16.23 -35.74
C GLY A 169 -1.76 -16.06 -34.98
N LEU A 170 -1.71 -15.20 -33.96
CA LEU A 170 -0.56 -15.02 -33.10
C LEU A 170 -0.53 -16.10 -32.02
N SER A 171 0.67 -16.51 -31.62
CA SER A 171 0.90 -17.41 -30.50
C SER A 171 1.99 -16.87 -29.58
N VAL A 172 1.85 -17.16 -28.29
CA VAL A 172 2.85 -16.79 -27.28
C VAL A 172 3.63 -18.04 -26.91
N VAL A 173 4.95 -18.00 -27.09
CA VAL A 173 5.85 -19.08 -26.73
C VAL A 173 6.63 -18.68 -25.47
N TRP A 174 6.68 -19.58 -24.48
CA TRP A 174 7.45 -19.40 -23.25
C TRP A 174 8.63 -20.37 -23.24
N ASP A 175 9.71 -19.98 -23.94
CA ASP A 175 10.96 -20.73 -23.94
C ASP A 175 11.92 -20.08 -22.95
N LYS A 176 11.99 -20.66 -21.74
CA LYS A 176 12.94 -20.23 -20.72
C LYS A 176 14.32 -20.73 -21.17
N LYS A 177 15.22 -19.81 -21.55
CA LYS A 177 16.62 -20.18 -21.70
C LYS A 177 17.12 -20.61 -20.32
N GLU A 178 17.60 -21.84 -20.22
CA GLU A 178 18.34 -22.30 -19.05
C GLU A 178 19.67 -21.53 -19.05
N ASP A 179 19.91 -20.77 -17.98
CA ASP A 179 21.19 -20.09 -17.72
C ASP A 179 22.22 -21.07 -17.15
#